data_AF-A0A674K876-F1
#
_entry.id   AF-A0A674K876-F1
#
_cell.length_a   1.000
_cell.length_b   1.000
_cell.length_c   1.000
_cell.angle_alpha   90.00
_cell.angle_beta   90.00
_cell.angle_gamma   90.00
#
_symmetry.space_group_name_H-M   'P 1'
#
loop_
_entity.id
_entity.type
_entity.pdbx_description
1 polymer ?
#
loop_
_entity_poly.entity_id
_entity_poly.type
_entity_poly.pdbx_seq_one_letter_code
_entity_poly.pdbx_strand_id
1 'polypeptide(L)'
;PIDSQPIALSLTMEVGAWTYHYGNKSDYSWELARNFCRLFYTDLVAIQNQGEIVYLNNVLPRHRTYYWIGIRKINNVWTWVGTNKALTKEAENWANREPNNKGKNQDCVEIYIKRDHDAGRWNDENCQKKKRALCYQASCQRSSCSQRGECVETIGNYSCDCYPGFYGPECEHGEGSRTGTLGEGALHPLGEFSYNSTCKFQCQEGFELQGLDTLQCLASGNWTAAAPECAVLATPGRGRLNCTHWHGDFTYNSTCTFSCEMGFVRNGSETLACTALGQWTVRPPLCEAVKCPVLDSPGRGRLNCTHWHGDFTYNSTCAFSCETGFVRNGLETLECTALGQWKGRPPRCEVTRCPKLRDLEPILMNCSHPLESFSYGSVCRFRCTQGYFLNGTSRVQCQPDGHWSDKMPACQGKLFCHVLASMWSSAFPLQWLTQARGTRSTCDTLETNKFIWA
;
A
#
# COMPACT_ATOMS: atom_id res chain seq x y z
N PRO A 1 21.26 -24.46 -74.76
CA PRO A 1 21.90 -23.19 -75.15
C PRO A 1 21.63 -22.12 -74.09
N ILE A 2 22.72 -21.80 -73.37
CA ILE A 2 23.07 -20.52 -72.74
C ILE A 2 22.18 -20.09 -71.56
N ASP A 3 22.67 -19.63 -70.42
CA ASP A 3 23.92 -19.71 -69.65
C ASP A 3 23.63 -18.88 -68.38
N SER A 4 24.27 -19.25 -67.26
CA SER A 4 24.73 -18.44 -66.10
C SER A 4 23.88 -17.26 -65.55
N GLN A 5 23.65 -17.12 -64.24
CA GLN A 5 24.64 -16.97 -63.17
C GLN A 5 24.05 -17.17 -61.75
N PRO A 6 24.92 -17.43 -60.74
CA PRO A 6 24.53 -17.78 -59.38
C PRO A 6 24.17 -16.53 -58.56
N ILE A 7 23.14 -16.65 -57.72
CA ILE A 7 22.82 -15.65 -56.71
C ILE A 7 23.98 -15.64 -55.71
N ALA A 8 24.64 -14.50 -55.62
CA ALA A 8 25.74 -14.22 -54.72
C ALA A 8 25.36 -14.62 -53.29
N LEU A 9 26.11 -15.55 -52.70
CA LEU A 9 26.20 -15.66 -51.24
C LEU A 9 26.79 -14.35 -50.73
N SER A 10 25.93 -13.48 -50.22
CA SER A 10 26.34 -12.39 -49.34
C SER A 10 26.99 -13.02 -48.12
N LEU A 11 28.31 -12.95 -48.03
CA LEU A 11 29.04 -13.15 -46.77
C LEU A 11 28.66 -11.98 -45.86
N THR A 12 27.57 -12.11 -45.11
CA THR A 12 27.37 -11.30 -43.92
C THR A 12 28.48 -11.64 -42.95
N MET A 13 29.36 -10.68 -42.67
CA MET A 13 30.31 -10.80 -41.57
C MET A 13 29.51 -10.90 -40.28
N GLU A 14 29.38 -12.11 -39.75
CA GLU A 14 28.78 -12.36 -38.43
C GLU A 14 29.58 -11.55 -37.39
N VAL A 15 28.93 -10.53 -36.82
CA VAL A 15 29.51 -9.71 -35.76
C VAL A 15 29.23 -10.44 -34.45
N GLY A 16 30.14 -11.31 -34.04
CA GLY A 16 30.12 -11.84 -32.68
C GLY A 16 30.68 -10.80 -31.72
N ALA A 17 29.90 -10.32 -30.76
CA ALA A 17 30.39 -9.48 -29.68
C ALA A 17 30.25 -10.15 -28.29
N TRP A 18 31.33 -10.07 -27.50
CA TRP A 18 31.66 -11.07 -26.47
C TRP A 18 31.63 -10.48 -25.06
N THR A 19 31.67 -11.32 -24.03
CA THR A 19 32.02 -10.89 -22.66
C THR A 19 33.54 -10.84 -22.48
N TYR A 20 34.05 -9.86 -21.74
CA TYR A 20 35.48 -9.64 -21.57
C TYR A 20 35.93 -9.82 -20.13
N HIS A 21 37.04 -10.54 -19.96
CA HIS A 21 37.60 -10.86 -18.67
C HIS A 21 39.09 -10.55 -18.66
N TYR A 22 39.66 -10.26 -17.49
CA TYR A 22 41.09 -10.05 -17.37
C TYR A 22 41.70 -10.78 -16.19
N GLY A 23 42.95 -11.19 -16.34
CA GLY A 23 43.67 -11.86 -15.25
C GLY A 23 43.91 -10.91 -14.09
N ASN A 24 43.23 -11.08 -12.96
CA ASN A 24 43.28 -10.14 -11.82
C ASN A 24 44.41 -10.41 -10.81
N LYS A 25 45.05 -11.58 -10.85
CA LYS A 25 46.09 -11.98 -9.86
C LYS A 25 47.54 -11.68 -10.28
N SER A 26 47.89 -11.80 -11.56
CA SER A 26 49.28 -11.67 -12.02
C SER A 26 49.39 -11.05 -13.42
N ASP A 27 50.58 -10.57 -13.75
CA ASP A 27 50.98 -10.18 -15.09
C ASP A 27 51.72 -11.35 -15.78
N TYR A 28 51.40 -11.60 -17.04
CA TYR A 28 51.85 -12.75 -17.82
C TYR A 28 52.65 -12.33 -19.06
N SER A 29 53.56 -13.18 -19.51
CA SER A 29 54.08 -13.07 -20.89
C SER A 29 52.96 -13.41 -21.86
N TRP A 30 53.04 -12.97 -23.12
CA TRP A 30 51.94 -13.12 -24.07
C TRP A 30 51.47 -14.58 -24.21
N GLU A 31 52.39 -15.54 -24.29
CA GLU A 31 52.05 -16.97 -24.36
C GLU A 31 51.32 -17.48 -23.12
N LEU A 32 51.77 -17.07 -21.93
CA LEU A 32 51.12 -17.44 -20.68
C LEU A 32 49.76 -16.75 -20.52
N ALA A 33 49.62 -15.53 -21.01
CA ALA A 33 48.36 -14.80 -21.04
C ALA A 33 47.34 -15.51 -21.92
N ARG A 34 47.78 -15.98 -23.10
CA ARG A 34 46.94 -16.77 -24.00
C ARG A 34 46.52 -18.10 -23.40
N ASN A 35 47.46 -18.84 -22.81
CA ASN A 35 47.17 -20.10 -22.13
C ASN A 35 46.19 -19.90 -20.98
N PHE A 36 46.33 -18.81 -20.21
CA PHE A 36 45.37 -18.43 -19.18
C PHE A 36 43.98 -18.20 -19.79
N CYS A 37 43.87 -17.41 -20.87
CA CYS A 37 42.58 -17.16 -21.49
C CYS A 37 41.93 -18.42 -22.06
N ARG A 38 42.70 -19.33 -22.68
CA ARG A 38 42.19 -20.61 -23.20
C ARG A 38 41.78 -21.59 -22.12
N LEU A 39 42.39 -21.50 -20.94
CA LEU A 39 42.11 -22.41 -19.83
C LEU A 39 40.82 -22.03 -19.09
N PHE A 40 40.56 -20.72 -18.94
CA PHE A 40 39.46 -20.22 -18.13
C PHE A 40 38.33 -19.56 -18.94
N TYR A 41 38.58 -19.21 -20.19
CA TYR A 41 37.68 -18.49 -21.10
C TYR A 41 37.83 -19.06 -22.54
N THR A 42 37.61 -18.25 -23.58
CA THR A 42 37.77 -18.69 -24.98
C THR A 42 39.21 -18.52 -25.48
N ASP A 43 39.69 -17.28 -25.68
CA ASP A 43 41.08 -16.97 -26.05
C ASP A 43 41.38 -15.50 -25.68
N LEU A 44 42.57 -14.98 -26.03
CA LEU A 44 42.84 -13.55 -25.97
C LEU A 44 41.89 -12.78 -26.90
N VAL A 45 41.49 -11.57 -26.49
CA VAL A 45 40.50 -10.77 -27.21
C VAL A 45 40.87 -10.55 -28.68
N ALA A 46 39.88 -10.79 -29.56
CA ALA A 46 39.95 -10.52 -30.98
C ALA A 46 39.01 -9.36 -31.32
N ILE A 47 39.54 -8.13 -31.28
CA ILE A 47 38.75 -6.90 -31.41
C ILE A 47 38.23 -6.76 -32.84
N GLN A 48 36.92 -6.62 -33.00
CA GLN A 48 36.25 -6.63 -34.31
C GLN A 48 35.93 -5.23 -34.84
N ASN A 49 35.69 -4.25 -33.97
CA ASN A 49 35.28 -2.91 -34.39
C ASN A 49 35.69 -1.80 -33.41
N GLN A 50 35.52 -0.55 -33.84
CA GLN A 50 35.89 0.62 -33.03
C GLN A 50 35.02 0.79 -31.78
N GLY A 51 33.76 0.32 -31.80
CA GLY A 51 32.86 0.35 -30.65
C GLY A 51 33.37 -0.52 -29.50
N GLU A 52 33.91 -1.70 -29.82
CA GLU A 52 34.54 -2.59 -28.85
C GLU A 52 35.75 -1.95 -28.16
N ILE A 53 36.58 -1.20 -28.91
CA ILE A 53 37.72 -0.47 -28.35
C ILE A 53 37.26 0.57 -27.31
N VAL A 54 36.21 1.32 -27.64
CA VAL A 54 35.62 2.32 -26.74
C VAL A 54 35.06 1.63 -25.48
N TYR A 55 34.34 0.52 -25.64
CA TYR A 55 33.79 -0.26 -24.53
C TYR A 55 34.89 -0.78 -23.60
N LEU A 56 35.90 -1.46 -24.15
CA LEU A 56 37.03 -1.99 -23.38
C LEU A 56 37.75 -0.88 -22.62
N ASN A 57 37.97 0.28 -23.25
CA ASN A 57 38.62 1.41 -22.62
C ASN A 57 37.78 2.03 -21.48
N ASN A 58 36.46 1.95 -21.53
CA ASN A 58 35.57 2.44 -20.48
C ASN A 58 35.50 1.47 -19.29
N VAL A 59 35.33 0.18 -19.56
CA VAL A 59 35.02 -0.85 -18.56
C VAL A 59 36.27 -1.37 -17.85
N LEU A 60 37.41 -1.54 -18.55
CA LEU A 60 38.61 -2.09 -17.93
C LEU A 60 39.29 -1.07 -17.00
N PRO A 61 39.86 -1.51 -15.86
CA PRO A 61 40.63 -0.62 -15.00
C PRO A 61 41.97 -0.22 -15.66
N ARG A 62 42.50 0.95 -15.30
CA ARG A 62 43.85 1.35 -15.73
C ARG A 62 44.86 0.41 -15.08
N HIS A 63 45.79 -0.12 -15.86
CA HIS A 63 46.89 -0.95 -15.36
C HIS A 63 48.24 -0.46 -15.87
N ARG A 64 49.25 -0.42 -14.99
CA ARG A 64 50.57 0.15 -15.30
C ARG A 64 51.31 -0.55 -16.46
N THR A 65 51.03 -1.84 -16.68
CA THR A 65 51.63 -2.65 -17.75
C THR A 65 50.70 -2.88 -18.93
N TYR A 66 49.50 -2.29 -18.90
CA TYR A 66 48.45 -2.49 -19.89
C TYR A 66 48.05 -3.97 -20.08
N TYR A 67 47.44 -4.30 -21.22
CA TYR A 67 46.78 -5.57 -21.48
C TYR A 67 47.26 -6.20 -22.79
N TRP A 68 47.47 -7.51 -22.78
CA TRP A 68 47.73 -8.29 -23.98
C TRP A 68 46.43 -8.56 -24.75
N ILE A 69 46.49 -8.40 -26.08
CA ILE A 69 45.39 -8.76 -27.00
C ILE A 69 45.80 -9.87 -27.97
N GLY A 70 44.82 -10.45 -28.65
CA GLY A 70 44.99 -11.62 -29.52
C GLY A 70 45.61 -11.33 -30.90
N ILE A 71 46.53 -10.38 -31.00
CA ILE A 71 47.29 -10.10 -32.22
C ILE A 71 48.76 -10.46 -32.01
N ARG A 72 49.33 -11.16 -32.99
CA ARG A 72 50.76 -11.49 -33.03
C ARG A 72 51.31 -11.37 -34.45
N LYS A 73 52.57 -11.03 -34.59
CA LYS A 73 53.31 -11.07 -35.85
C LYS A 73 53.74 -12.50 -36.17
N ILE A 74 53.27 -13.03 -37.29
CA ILE A 74 53.58 -14.38 -37.80
C ILE A 74 54.06 -14.21 -39.25
N ASN A 75 55.27 -14.66 -39.58
CA ASN A 75 55.87 -14.50 -40.92
C ASN A 75 55.83 -13.04 -41.44
N ASN A 76 56.15 -12.08 -40.58
CA ASN A 76 56.08 -10.64 -40.83
C ASN A 76 54.68 -10.05 -41.07
N VAL A 77 53.60 -10.80 -40.84
CA VAL A 77 52.22 -10.33 -40.97
C VAL A 77 51.56 -10.31 -39.59
N TRP A 78 50.84 -9.22 -39.26
CA TRP A 78 50.03 -9.16 -38.05
C TRP A 78 48.78 -10.02 -38.21
N THR A 79 48.58 -10.97 -37.30
CA THR A 79 47.55 -11.99 -37.42
C THR A 79 46.74 -12.09 -36.13
N TRP A 80 45.42 -12.19 -36.27
CA TRP A 80 44.51 -12.53 -35.18
C TRP A 80 44.70 -14.00 -34.83
N VAL A 81 45.26 -14.28 -33.66
CA VAL A 81 45.67 -15.64 -33.31
C VAL A 81 44.50 -16.58 -33.04
N GLY A 82 43.32 -16.04 -32.72
CA GLY A 82 42.10 -16.81 -32.50
C GLY A 82 41.49 -17.37 -33.79
N THR A 83 41.51 -16.58 -34.88
CA THR A 83 40.91 -16.95 -36.18
C THR A 83 41.95 -17.34 -37.23
N ASN A 84 43.24 -17.13 -36.94
CA ASN A 84 44.35 -17.26 -37.87
C ASN A 84 44.20 -16.42 -39.15
N LYS A 85 43.44 -15.31 -39.07
CA LYS A 85 43.24 -14.36 -40.17
C LYS A 85 44.23 -13.21 -40.06
N ALA A 86 44.78 -12.79 -41.21
CA ALA A 86 45.61 -11.60 -41.29
C ALA A 86 44.81 -10.35 -40.92
N LEU A 87 45.45 -9.42 -40.21
CA LEU A 87 44.89 -8.12 -39.86
C LEU A 87 44.75 -7.27 -41.13
N THR A 88 43.54 -6.81 -41.42
CA THR A 88 43.26 -5.91 -42.55
C THR A 88 43.60 -4.48 -42.19
N LYS A 89 43.85 -3.64 -43.21
CA LYS A 89 44.22 -2.22 -43.04
C LYS A 89 43.12 -1.42 -42.35
N GLU A 90 41.87 -1.75 -42.62
CA GLU A 90 40.68 -1.09 -42.08
C GLU A 90 40.46 -1.43 -40.60
N ALA A 91 40.99 -2.57 -40.15
CA ALA A 91 40.91 -3.01 -38.76
C ALA A 91 42.13 -2.54 -37.92
N GLU A 92 43.13 -1.89 -38.53
CA GLU A 92 44.30 -1.41 -37.79
C GLU A 92 43.94 -0.26 -36.84
N ASN A 93 44.37 -0.36 -35.58
CA ASN A 93 44.14 0.66 -34.57
C ASN A 93 45.43 1.03 -33.81
N TRP A 94 46.54 1.12 -34.53
CA TRP A 94 47.86 1.48 -34.00
C TRP A 94 47.90 2.87 -33.38
N ALA A 95 48.68 3.03 -32.32
CA ALA A 95 48.96 4.32 -31.71
C ALA A 95 49.85 5.17 -32.63
N ASN A 96 49.98 6.46 -32.33
CA ASN A 96 50.81 7.34 -33.13
C ASN A 96 52.26 6.84 -33.16
N ARG A 97 52.79 6.60 -34.37
CA ARG A 97 54.12 6.03 -34.67
C ARG A 97 54.30 4.53 -34.41
N GLU A 98 53.22 3.78 -34.21
CA GLU A 98 53.26 2.32 -34.10
C GLU A 98 52.79 1.63 -35.40
N PRO A 99 53.21 0.36 -35.66
CA PRO A 99 54.18 -0.42 -34.90
C PRO A 99 55.63 -0.02 -35.19
N ASN A 100 56.43 0.23 -34.15
CA ASN A 100 57.76 0.84 -34.29
C ASN A 100 58.94 -0.15 -34.21
N ASN A 101 58.72 -1.37 -33.71
CA ASN A 101 59.74 -2.40 -33.48
C ASN A 101 61.04 -1.90 -32.81
N LYS A 102 60.94 -0.87 -31.96
CA LYS A 102 62.05 -0.20 -31.26
C LYS A 102 62.89 -1.16 -30.41
N GLY A 103 62.29 -2.21 -29.87
CA GLY A 103 62.95 -3.20 -29.00
C GLY A 103 63.65 -4.37 -29.73
N LYS A 104 63.45 -4.51 -31.04
CA LYS A 104 63.65 -5.76 -31.82
C LYS A 104 62.79 -6.92 -31.30
N ASN A 105 62.19 -7.70 -32.20
CA ASN A 105 61.28 -8.83 -31.89
C ASN A 105 60.04 -8.40 -31.07
N GLN A 106 59.49 -7.22 -31.37
CA GLN A 106 58.20 -6.79 -30.82
C GLN A 106 57.06 -7.42 -31.63
N ASP A 107 56.88 -8.73 -31.44
CA ASP A 107 55.94 -9.52 -32.24
C ASP A 107 54.57 -9.68 -31.59
N CYS A 108 54.32 -9.06 -30.43
CA CYS A 108 53.07 -9.16 -29.69
C CYS A 108 52.43 -7.79 -29.50
N VAL A 109 51.10 -7.74 -29.38
CA VAL A 109 50.39 -6.45 -29.33
C VAL A 109 49.73 -6.23 -27.99
N GLU A 110 49.93 -5.03 -27.42
CA GLU A 110 49.21 -4.53 -26.26
C GLU A 110 48.18 -3.46 -26.63
N ILE A 111 47.19 -3.24 -25.75
CA ILE A 111 46.21 -2.16 -25.87
C ILE A 111 46.30 -1.16 -24.72
N TYR A 112 46.30 0.13 -25.03
CA TYR A 112 46.39 1.21 -24.06
C TYR A 112 45.05 1.52 -23.38
N ILE A 113 44.70 0.77 -22.34
CA ILE A 113 43.50 1.04 -21.54
C ILE A 113 43.72 2.26 -20.63
N LYS A 114 42.85 3.27 -20.77
CA LYS A 114 42.79 4.50 -19.97
C LYS A 114 44.11 5.26 -19.89
N ARG A 115 44.92 5.23 -20.96
CA ARG A 115 46.16 6.02 -21.10
C ARG A 115 45.82 7.48 -21.41
N ASP A 116 46.67 8.41 -20.98
CA ASP A 116 46.40 9.86 -21.12
C ASP A 116 46.42 10.33 -22.59
N HIS A 117 47.21 9.66 -23.43
CA HIS A 117 47.25 9.83 -24.88
C HIS A 117 47.08 8.46 -25.55
N ASP A 118 46.48 8.45 -26.74
CA ASP A 118 46.26 7.24 -27.55
C ASP A 118 45.48 6.13 -26.81
N ALA A 119 44.50 6.50 -25.97
CA ALA A 119 43.65 5.55 -25.27
C ALA A 119 42.93 4.61 -26.25
N GLY A 120 42.91 3.31 -25.95
CA GLY A 120 42.35 2.26 -26.80
C GLY A 120 43.20 1.88 -28.02
N ARG A 121 44.28 2.60 -28.33
CA ARG A 121 45.19 2.27 -29.45
C ARG A 121 46.17 1.16 -29.11
N TRP A 122 46.77 0.57 -30.14
CA TRP A 122 47.66 -0.58 -30.04
C TRP A 122 49.14 -0.19 -30.12
N ASN A 123 49.98 -1.01 -29.48
CA ASN A 123 51.43 -0.90 -29.52
C ASN A 123 52.07 -2.29 -29.67
N ASP A 124 53.10 -2.39 -30.50
CA ASP A 124 53.90 -3.62 -30.58
C ASP A 124 54.90 -3.69 -29.44
N GLU A 125 55.02 -4.88 -28.86
CA GLU A 125 55.83 -5.10 -27.68
C GLU A 125 56.44 -6.50 -27.67
N ASN A 126 57.57 -6.62 -26.97
CA ASN A 126 58.25 -7.90 -26.81
C ASN A 126 57.35 -8.85 -26.00
N CYS A 127 57.06 -10.01 -26.58
CA CYS A 127 56.17 -11.03 -26.03
C CYS A 127 56.55 -11.52 -24.61
N GLN A 128 57.80 -11.32 -24.18
CA GLN A 128 58.28 -11.71 -22.85
C GLN A 128 57.93 -10.69 -21.75
N LYS A 129 57.48 -9.48 -22.11
CA LYS A 129 57.00 -8.49 -21.14
C LYS A 129 55.79 -9.03 -20.38
N LYS A 130 55.68 -8.65 -19.11
CA LYS A 130 54.59 -9.08 -18.24
C LYS A 130 53.47 -8.03 -18.28
N LYS A 131 52.27 -8.44 -18.69
CA LYS A 131 51.07 -7.59 -18.78
C LYS A 131 49.83 -8.39 -18.38
N ARG A 132 48.70 -7.71 -18.19
CA ARG A 132 47.42 -8.37 -17.90
C ARG A 132 46.91 -9.12 -19.12
N ALA A 133 46.39 -10.33 -18.93
CA ALA A 133 45.71 -11.05 -20.00
C ALA A 133 44.31 -10.45 -20.19
N LEU A 134 43.92 -10.07 -21.41
CA LEU A 134 42.55 -9.68 -21.75
C LEU A 134 41.91 -10.77 -22.61
N CYS A 135 40.97 -11.46 -22.00
CA CYS A 135 40.29 -12.63 -22.53
C CYS A 135 38.88 -12.27 -22.96
N TYR A 136 38.30 -13.07 -23.87
CA TYR A 136 36.89 -12.99 -24.21
C TYR A 136 36.19 -14.35 -24.04
N GLN A 137 34.87 -14.33 -23.88
CA GLN A 137 34.02 -15.51 -23.80
C GLN A 137 32.68 -15.24 -24.50
N ALA A 138 32.10 -16.27 -25.13
CA ALA A 138 30.75 -16.21 -25.69
C ALA A 138 29.75 -15.84 -24.60
N SER A 139 28.96 -14.80 -24.81
CA SER A 139 27.85 -14.44 -23.93
C SER A 139 26.66 -15.36 -24.19
N CYS A 140 26.51 -15.82 -25.43
CA CYS A 140 25.47 -16.74 -25.85
C CYS A 140 25.69 -18.15 -25.32
N GLN A 141 24.68 -18.66 -24.63
CA GLN A 141 24.54 -20.06 -24.23
C GLN A 141 23.35 -20.68 -24.96
N ARG A 142 23.29 -22.03 -25.03
CA ARG A 142 22.17 -22.73 -25.69
C ARG A 142 20.80 -22.35 -25.12
N SER A 143 20.74 -21.91 -23.87
CA SER A 143 19.52 -21.49 -23.19
C SER A 143 19.28 -19.97 -23.18
N SER A 144 20.22 -19.15 -23.67
CA SER A 144 20.15 -17.67 -23.57
C SER A 144 18.89 -17.07 -24.19
N CYS A 145 18.35 -17.69 -25.24
CA CYS A 145 17.12 -17.25 -25.90
C CYS A 145 15.99 -18.28 -25.76
N SER A 146 15.94 -18.97 -24.62
CA SER A 146 14.90 -19.97 -24.30
C SER A 146 14.76 -21.11 -25.33
N GLN A 147 15.76 -21.32 -26.18
CA GLN A 147 15.70 -22.18 -27.39
C GLN A 147 14.58 -21.79 -28.37
N ARG A 148 14.12 -20.54 -28.29
CA ARG A 148 12.98 -19.94 -29.01
C ARG A 148 13.38 -18.71 -29.81
N GLY A 149 14.68 -18.51 -29.99
CA GLY A 149 15.27 -17.47 -30.82
C GLY A 149 16.72 -17.77 -31.10
N GLU A 150 17.29 -17.04 -32.05
CA GLU A 150 18.72 -17.05 -32.31
C GLU A 150 19.41 -16.08 -31.35
N CYS A 151 20.47 -16.55 -30.69
CA CYS A 151 21.26 -15.71 -29.81
C CYS A 151 22.30 -14.95 -30.63
N VAL A 152 22.23 -13.62 -30.55
CA VAL A 152 23.12 -12.70 -31.26
C VAL A 152 24.05 -12.05 -30.24
N GLU A 153 25.33 -12.19 -30.47
CA GLU A 153 26.39 -11.69 -29.60
C GLU A 153 26.51 -10.15 -29.73
N THR A 154 26.50 -9.41 -28.61
CA THR A 154 26.53 -7.93 -28.54
C THR A 154 27.70 -7.44 -27.65
N ILE A 155 28.08 -6.16 -27.72
CA ILE A 155 29.27 -5.69 -26.99
C ILE A 155 29.07 -5.83 -25.48
N GLY A 156 29.77 -6.79 -24.88
CA GLY A 156 29.69 -7.08 -23.45
C GLY A 156 28.48 -7.91 -23.02
N ASN A 157 27.63 -8.39 -23.93
CA ASN A 157 26.43 -9.19 -23.62
C ASN A 157 25.87 -9.93 -24.86
N TYR A 158 24.64 -10.47 -24.80
CA TYR A 158 23.89 -10.95 -25.97
C TYR A 158 22.53 -10.25 -26.12
N SER A 159 21.95 -10.37 -27.32
CA SER A 159 20.54 -10.11 -27.63
C SER A 159 19.92 -11.36 -28.26
N CYS A 160 18.60 -11.42 -28.33
CA CYS A 160 17.88 -12.56 -28.91
C CYS A 160 16.99 -12.13 -30.08
N ASP A 161 17.20 -12.77 -31.22
CA ASP A 161 16.33 -12.67 -32.39
C ASP A 161 15.27 -13.77 -32.30
N CYS A 162 14.11 -13.43 -31.75
CA CYS A 162 13.06 -14.42 -31.47
C CYS A 162 12.45 -15.02 -32.72
N TYR A 163 12.19 -16.34 -32.68
CA TYR A 163 11.44 -17.02 -33.73
C TYR A 163 10.01 -16.48 -33.79
N PRO A 164 9.33 -16.58 -34.95
CA PRO A 164 7.95 -16.15 -35.10
C PRO A 164 7.06 -16.70 -33.98
N GLY A 165 6.28 -15.82 -33.36
CA GLY A 165 5.41 -16.16 -32.24
C GLY A 165 6.07 -16.15 -30.86
N PHE A 166 7.32 -15.72 -30.73
CA PHE A 166 8.00 -15.54 -29.44
C PHE A 166 8.53 -14.11 -29.28
N TYR A 167 8.62 -13.64 -28.04
CA TYR A 167 9.08 -12.28 -27.71
C TYR A 167 9.55 -12.16 -26.26
N GLY A 168 10.13 -11.01 -25.93
CA GLY A 168 10.84 -10.76 -24.68
C GLY A 168 12.36 -10.75 -24.89
N PRO A 169 13.13 -10.21 -23.92
CA PRO A 169 14.58 -10.11 -24.02
C PRO A 169 15.29 -11.46 -24.21
N GLU A 170 14.68 -12.58 -23.79
CA GLU A 170 15.23 -13.94 -23.93
C GLU A 170 14.27 -14.88 -24.69
N CYS A 171 13.32 -14.32 -25.45
CA CYS A 171 12.29 -15.07 -26.19
C CYS A 171 11.45 -16.02 -25.30
N GLU A 172 11.28 -15.62 -24.04
CA GLU A 172 10.66 -16.41 -22.99
C GLU A 172 9.12 -16.43 -23.11
N HIS A 173 8.53 -15.44 -23.77
CA HIS A 173 7.09 -15.32 -23.96
C HIS A 173 6.65 -15.85 -25.32
N GLY A 174 5.54 -16.61 -25.36
CA GLY A 174 4.92 -17.10 -26.60
C GLY A 174 3.63 -16.34 -26.95
N GLU A 175 3.25 -16.35 -28.22
CA GLU A 175 2.05 -15.74 -28.81
C GLU A 175 0.76 -16.50 -28.46
N GLY A 176 0.64 -16.91 -27.20
CA GLY A 176 -0.61 -17.17 -26.48
C GLY A 176 -0.75 -16.27 -25.24
N SER A 177 0.18 -15.32 -25.06
CA SER A 177 0.26 -14.43 -23.90
C SER A 177 0.39 -12.95 -24.29
N ARG A 178 -0.06 -12.55 -25.49
CA ARG A 178 -0.12 -11.14 -25.90
C ARG A 178 -1.51 -10.55 -25.75
N THR A 179 -1.63 -9.68 -24.75
CA THR A 179 -2.48 -8.49 -24.80
C THR A 179 -1.59 -7.31 -25.19
N GLY A 180 -1.77 -6.74 -26.39
CA GLY A 180 -1.17 -5.47 -26.80
C GLY A 180 -0.05 -5.56 -27.85
N THR A 181 -0.34 -5.10 -29.08
CA THR A 181 0.63 -4.78 -30.14
C THR A 181 1.21 -3.38 -29.95
N LEU A 182 2.52 -3.21 -30.09
CA LEU A 182 3.16 -1.89 -30.32
C LEU A 182 2.73 -1.39 -31.72
N GLY A 183 2.06 -0.25 -31.78
CA GLY A 183 1.71 0.41 -33.03
C GLY A 183 2.91 1.05 -33.74
N GLU A 184 2.81 1.14 -35.06
CA GLU A 184 3.77 1.65 -36.05
C GLU A 184 4.11 3.16 -35.92
N GLY A 185 4.51 3.63 -34.73
CA GLY A 185 4.68 5.05 -34.41
C GLY A 185 6.03 5.46 -33.80
N ALA A 186 7.07 4.62 -33.92
CA ALA A 186 8.39 4.93 -33.37
C ALA A 186 9.25 5.71 -34.39
N LEU A 187 9.72 6.90 -34.00
CA LEU A 187 10.60 7.76 -34.81
C LEU A 187 12.02 7.71 -34.23
N HIS A 188 13.00 7.39 -35.07
CA HIS A 188 14.40 7.17 -34.67
C HIS A 188 15.37 8.04 -35.49
N PRO A 189 15.60 9.31 -35.12
CA PRO A 189 16.38 10.25 -35.94
C PRO A 189 17.88 9.90 -36.08
N LEU A 190 18.44 9.16 -35.12
CA LEU A 190 19.88 8.89 -35.02
C LEU A 190 20.20 7.38 -34.90
N GLY A 191 19.23 6.51 -35.19
CA GLY A 191 19.30 5.05 -35.02
C GLY A 191 18.28 4.51 -34.02
N GLU A 192 17.95 3.22 -34.09
CA GLU A 192 16.95 2.60 -33.21
C GLU A 192 17.28 2.83 -31.72
N PHE A 193 16.28 3.30 -30.97
CA PHE A 193 16.37 3.57 -29.53
C PHE A 193 17.48 4.56 -29.10
N SER A 194 18.05 5.32 -30.04
CA SER A 194 19.09 6.33 -29.77
C SER A 194 18.52 7.63 -29.17
N TYR A 195 19.41 8.52 -28.71
CA TYR A 195 19.05 9.86 -28.23
C TYR A 195 18.04 10.55 -29.16
N ASN A 196 16.99 11.13 -28.57
CA ASN A 196 15.89 11.78 -29.26
C ASN A 196 14.94 10.84 -30.04
N SER A 197 15.06 9.52 -29.87
CA SER A 197 14.03 8.58 -30.32
C SER A 197 12.73 8.83 -29.58
N THR A 198 11.60 8.77 -30.29
CA THR A 198 10.26 8.89 -29.71
C THR A 198 9.43 7.67 -30.05
N CYS A 199 8.86 7.02 -29.04
CA CYS A 199 7.97 5.88 -29.20
C CYS A 199 6.56 6.29 -28.79
N LYS A 200 5.62 6.25 -29.74
CA LYS A 200 4.19 6.46 -29.45
C LYS A 200 3.52 5.12 -29.20
N PHE A 201 2.86 5.01 -28.06
CA PHE A 201 2.16 3.82 -27.62
C PHE A 201 0.66 4.02 -27.81
N GLN A 202 0.02 3.00 -28.36
CA GLN A 202 -1.42 2.94 -28.51
C GLN A 202 -1.85 1.52 -28.17
N CYS A 203 -2.85 1.39 -27.31
CA CYS A 203 -3.40 0.10 -26.97
C CYS A 203 -4.31 -0.43 -28.07
N GLN A 204 -4.37 -1.76 -28.17
CA GLN A 204 -5.41 -2.43 -28.95
C GLN A 204 -6.79 -2.02 -28.45
N GLU A 205 -7.74 -2.02 -29.37
CA GLU A 205 -9.14 -1.67 -29.12
C GLU A 205 -9.70 -2.45 -27.91
N GLY A 206 -10.23 -1.75 -26.90
CA GLY A 206 -10.76 -2.36 -25.66
C GLY A 206 -9.81 -2.40 -24.46
N PHE A 207 -8.58 -1.89 -24.58
CA PHE A 207 -7.61 -1.77 -23.48
C PHE A 207 -7.30 -0.29 -23.20
N GLU A 208 -7.10 0.07 -21.92
CA GLU A 208 -6.72 1.42 -21.51
C GLU A 208 -5.22 1.51 -21.24
N LEU A 209 -4.57 2.53 -21.82
CA LEU A 209 -3.14 2.78 -21.68
C LEU A 209 -2.84 3.38 -20.29
N GLN A 210 -2.14 2.63 -19.45
CA GLN A 210 -1.68 3.05 -18.12
C GLN A 210 -0.24 3.56 -18.22
N GLY A 211 -0.09 4.89 -18.34
CA GLY A 211 1.22 5.56 -18.44
C GLY A 211 1.21 6.68 -19.48
N LEU A 212 2.40 7.13 -19.90
CA LEU A 212 2.54 8.14 -20.95
C LEU A 212 2.37 7.50 -22.33
N ASP A 213 1.61 8.17 -23.20
CA ASP A 213 1.35 7.73 -24.58
C ASP A 213 2.56 7.92 -25.50
N THR A 214 3.53 8.75 -25.12
CA THR A 214 4.75 8.99 -25.88
C THR A 214 5.95 9.01 -24.95
N LEU A 215 6.96 8.17 -25.24
CA LEU A 215 8.23 8.16 -24.54
C LEU A 215 9.34 8.73 -25.42
N GLN A 216 10.29 9.44 -24.82
CA GLN A 216 11.45 9.99 -25.51
C GLN A 216 12.76 9.53 -24.85
N CYS A 217 13.76 9.16 -25.66
CA CYS A 217 15.08 8.77 -25.19
C CYS A 217 15.94 10.01 -24.88
N LEU A 218 16.37 10.15 -23.63
CA LEU A 218 17.16 11.28 -23.15
C LEU A 218 18.66 11.08 -23.41
N ALA A 219 19.44 12.16 -23.32
CA ALA A 219 20.91 12.12 -23.48
C ALA A 219 21.61 11.24 -22.42
N SER A 220 20.93 10.93 -21.31
CA SER A 220 21.39 10.01 -20.27
C SER A 220 21.31 8.53 -20.66
N GLY A 221 20.66 8.20 -21.79
CA GLY A 221 20.37 6.82 -22.19
C GLY A 221 19.11 6.23 -21.54
N ASN A 222 18.40 7.00 -20.71
CA ASN A 222 17.13 6.60 -20.12
C ASN A 222 15.94 7.20 -20.89
N TRP A 223 14.81 6.49 -20.89
CA TRP A 223 13.54 7.01 -21.37
C TRP A 223 12.90 7.97 -20.35
N THR A 224 12.02 8.84 -20.82
CA THR A 224 11.24 9.78 -19.99
C THR A 224 10.41 9.09 -18.90
N ALA A 225 9.94 7.88 -19.16
CA ALA A 225 9.24 7.02 -18.21
C ALA A 225 9.38 5.54 -18.60
N ALA A 226 8.87 4.64 -17.75
CA ALA A 226 8.72 3.23 -18.09
C ALA A 226 7.70 3.02 -19.21
N ALA A 227 7.80 1.90 -19.93
CA ALA A 227 6.84 1.53 -20.97
C ALA A 227 5.41 1.46 -20.38
N PRO A 228 4.41 2.09 -21.01
CA PRO A 228 3.03 2.04 -20.53
C PRO A 228 2.43 0.64 -20.72
N GLU A 229 1.54 0.24 -19.82
CA GLU A 229 0.84 -1.05 -19.88
C GLU A 229 -0.56 -0.88 -20.48
N CYS A 230 -0.98 -1.83 -21.31
CA CYS A 230 -2.36 -1.89 -21.81
C CYS A 230 -3.19 -2.80 -20.89
N ALA A 231 -3.96 -2.19 -20.00
CA ALA A 231 -4.81 -2.94 -19.07
C ALA A 231 -6.18 -3.22 -19.71
N VAL A 232 -6.68 -4.45 -19.53
CA VAL A 232 -8.10 -4.77 -19.80
C VAL A 232 -8.94 -3.79 -18.99
N LEU A 233 -10.02 -3.26 -19.58
CA LEU A 233 -11.03 -2.49 -18.85
C LEU A 233 -11.30 -3.14 -17.50
N ALA A 234 -10.80 -2.49 -16.44
CA ALA A 234 -10.84 -3.05 -15.11
C ALA A 234 -12.30 -3.36 -14.78
N THR A 235 -12.57 -4.57 -14.29
CA THR A 235 -13.82 -4.81 -13.59
C THR A 235 -13.91 -3.73 -12.51
N PRO A 236 -14.96 -2.89 -12.50
CA PRO A 236 -15.11 -1.91 -11.43
C PRO A 236 -15.06 -2.69 -10.12
N GLY A 237 -14.18 -2.29 -9.20
CA GLY A 237 -13.96 -3.04 -7.97
C GLY A 237 -15.29 -3.38 -7.31
N ARG A 238 -15.52 -4.67 -7.01
CA ARG A 238 -16.79 -5.23 -6.47
C ARG A 238 -17.95 -5.34 -7.47
N GLY A 239 -17.65 -5.37 -8.76
CA GLY A 239 -18.57 -5.66 -9.85
C GLY A 239 -18.22 -6.94 -10.61
N ARG A 240 -19.24 -7.68 -11.04
CA ARG A 240 -19.15 -8.80 -11.98
C ARG A 240 -19.47 -8.34 -13.39
N LEU A 241 -18.59 -8.70 -14.30
CA LEU A 241 -18.74 -8.50 -15.73
C LEU A 241 -19.27 -9.78 -16.39
N ASN A 242 -20.33 -9.67 -17.18
CA ASN A 242 -20.83 -10.78 -18.00
C ASN A 242 -20.92 -10.34 -19.45
N CYS A 243 -20.04 -10.88 -20.29
CA CYS A 243 -19.91 -10.49 -21.69
C CYS A 243 -20.37 -11.60 -22.63
N THR A 244 -20.98 -11.18 -23.73
CA THR A 244 -21.29 -12.04 -24.88
C THR A 244 -20.44 -11.60 -26.07
N HIS A 245 -19.69 -12.55 -26.63
CA HIS A 245 -18.74 -12.35 -27.71
C HIS A 245 -19.18 -13.15 -28.93
N TRP A 246 -19.53 -12.48 -30.03
CA TRP A 246 -19.92 -13.15 -31.28
C TRP A 246 -18.77 -13.45 -32.22
N HIS A 247 -17.72 -12.63 -32.20
CA HIS A 247 -16.63 -12.66 -33.19
C HIS A 247 -15.22 -12.78 -32.58
N GLY A 248 -15.15 -13.11 -31.28
CA GLY A 248 -13.90 -13.18 -30.50
C GLY A 248 -13.97 -12.28 -29.25
N ASP A 249 -13.12 -12.54 -28.26
CA ASP A 249 -13.15 -11.84 -26.98
C ASP A 249 -12.97 -10.32 -27.16
N PHE A 250 -13.94 -9.55 -26.66
CA PHE A 250 -13.99 -8.07 -26.69
C PHE A 250 -13.94 -7.42 -28.09
N THR A 251 -14.26 -8.17 -29.15
CA THR A 251 -14.32 -7.68 -30.54
C THR A 251 -15.63 -6.93 -30.88
N TYR A 252 -15.74 -6.39 -32.09
CA TYR A 252 -16.95 -5.75 -32.63
C TYR A 252 -18.23 -6.52 -32.27
N ASN A 253 -19.27 -5.79 -31.85
CA ASN A 253 -20.55 -6.31 -31.41
C ASN A 253 -20.49 -7.12 -30.10
N SER A 254 -19.35 -7.19 -29.42
CA SER A 254 -19.30 -7.68 -28.04
C SER A 254 -20.12 -6.77 -27.15
N THR A 255 -20.97 -7.39 -26.33
CA THR A 255 -21.80 -6.68 -25.35
C THR A 255 -21.48 -7.20 -23.96
N CYS A 256 -21.24 -6.29 -23.04
CA CYS A 256 -20.91 -6.61 -21.65
C CYS A 256 -21.96 -5.99 -20.73
N THR A 257 -22.49 -6.81 -19.83
CA THR A 257 -23.44 -6.42 -18.78
C THR A 257 -22.74 -6.38 -17.44
N PHE A 258 -23.01 -5.34 -16.66
CA PHE A 258 -22.40 -5.14 -15.34
C PHE A 258 -23.41 -5.40 -14.23
N SER A 259 -23.01 -6.22 -13.26
CA SER A 259 -23.76 -6.50 -12.04
C SER A 259 -22.88 -6.21 -10.82
N CYS A 260 -23.39 -5.48 -9.83
CA CYS A 260 -22.63 -5.21 -8.60
C CYS A 260 -22.85 -6.30 -7.55
N GLU A 261 -21.88 -6.47 -6.65
CA GLU A 261 -22.03 -7.33 -5.47
C GLU A 261 -23.16 -6.84 -4.54
N MET A 262 -23.66 -7.74 -3.69
CA MET A 262 -24.69 -7.41 -2.72
C MET A 262 -24.28 -6.21 -1.85
N GLY A 263 -25.15 -5.21 -1.74
CA GLY A 263 -24.90 -3.99 -0.97
C GLY A 263 -24.19 -2.88 -1.74
N PHE A 264 -23.96 -3.08 -3.05
CA PHE A 264 -23.46 -2.08 -3.97
C PHE A 264 -24.45 -1.86 -5.12
N VAL A 265 -24.56 -0.62 -5.56
CA VAL A 265 -25.43 -0.20 -6.67
C VAL A 265 -24.59 0.40 -7.80
N ARG A 266 -25.02 0.11 -9.03
CA ARG A 266 -24.36 0.56 -10.25
C ARG A 266 -24.62 2.04 -10.47
N ASN A 267 -23.56 2.83 -10.59
CA ASN A 267 -23.59 4.21 -11.04
C ASN A 267 -23.02 4.29 -12.46
N GLY A 268 -23.89 4.45 -13.46
CA GLY A 268 -23.53 4.50 -14.89
C GLY A 268 -24.32 3.53 -15.76
N SER A 269 -23.82 3.29 -16.98
CA SER A 269 -24.50 2.44 -17.97
C SER A 269 -24.55 0.97 -17.56
N GLU A 270 -25.67 0.32 -17.85
CA GLU A 270 -25.90 -1.11 -17.61
C GLU A 270 -25.10 -2.01 -18.57
N THR A 271 -25.04 -1.59 -19.83
CA THR A 271 -24.44 -2.34 -20.91
C THR A 271 -23.38 -1.50 -21.61
N LEU A 272 -22.27 -2.16 -21.94
CA LEU A 272 -21.27 -1.65 -22.86
C LEU A 272 -21.37 -2.46 -24.15
N ALA A 273 -21.34 -1.78 -25.29
CA ALA A 273 -21.25 -2.42 -26.60
C ALA A 273 -19.99 -1.92 -27.34
N CYS A 274 -19.26 -2.84 -27.96
CA CYS A 274 -18.10 -2.56 -28.78
C CYS A 274 -18.54 -2.18 -30.21
N THR A 275 -18.25 -0.94 -30.60
CA THR A 275 -18.68 -0.37 -31.89
C THR A 275 -17.80 -0.84 -33.06
N ALA A 276 -18.23 -0.59 -34.30
CA ALA A 276 -17.43 -0.88 -35.51
C ALA A 276 -16.13 -0.06 -35.60
N LEU A 277 -15.97 0.93 -34.72
CA LEU A 277 -14.76 1.75 -34.57
C LEU A 277 -13.84 1.23 -33.45
N GLY A 278 -14.12 0.05 -32.87
CA GLY A 278 -13.30 -0.53 -31.81
C GLY A 278 -13.43 0.14 -30.44
N GLN A 279 -14.34 1.10 -30.32
CA GLN A 279 -14.57 1.85 -29.09
C GLN A 279 -15.79 1.31 -28.36
N TRP A 280 -15.73 1.28 -27.04
CA TRP A 280 -16.90 1.06 -26.21
C TRP A 280 -17.79 2.29 -26.24
N THR A 281 -19.08 2.05 -26.38
CA THR A 281 -20.12 3.10 -26.42
C THR A 281 -20.06 4.06 -25.22
N VAL A 282 -19.69 3.58 -24.04
CA VAL A 282 -19.53 4.36 -22.81
C VAL A 282 -18.43 3.78 -21.91
N ARG A 283 -18.01 4.53 -20.88
CA ARG A 283 -17.05 4.05 -19.86
C ARG A 283 -17.71 3.04 -18.91
N PRO A 284 -16.93 2.13 -18.27
CA PRO A 284 -17.46 1.23 -17.25
C PRO A 284 -18.19 1.97 -16.11
N PRO A 285 -19.31 1.43 -15.63
CA PRO A 285 -19.99 1.98 -14.46
C PRO A 285 -19.19 1.70 -13.19
N LEU A 286 -19.40 2.51 -12.14
CA LEU A 286 -18.83 2.28 -10.81
C LEU A 286 -19.84 1.55 -9.92
N CYS A 287 -19.37 0.63 -9.08
CA CYS A 287 -20.19 0.02 -8.02
C CYS A 287 -20.00 0.81 -6.72
N GLU A 288 -21.02 1.60 -6.36
CA GLU A 288 -21.02 2.41 -5.14
C GLU A 288 -21.78 1.70 -4.03
N ALA A 289 -21.26 1.75 -2.80
CA ALA A 289 -21.94 1.15 -1.66
C ALA A 289 -23.28 1.84 -1.42
N VAL A 290 -24.33 1.05 -1.15
CA VAL A 290 -25.67 1.57 -0.87
C VAL A 290 -25.62 2.44 0.38
N LYS A 291 -26.18 3.65 0.30
CA LYS A 291 -26.23 4.61 1.41
C LYS A 291 -27.49 4.43 2.24
N CYS A 292 -27.34 4.35 3.56
CA CYS A 292 -28.43 4.43 4.52
C CYS A 292 -28.71 5.89 4.91
N PRO A 293 -29.91 6.20 5.48
CA PRO A 293 -30.19 7.51 6.04
C PRO A 293 -29.14 7.91 7.08
N VAL A 294 -28.68 9.16 7.04
CA VAL A 294 -27.73 9.70 8.03
C VAL A 294 -28.37 9.62 9.41
N LEU A 295 -27.59 9.17 10.39
CA LEU A 295 -28.02 9.06 11.79
C LEU A 295 -27.41 10.18 12.61
N ASP A 296 -28.26 10.84 13.40
CA ASP A 296 -27.84 11.83 14.38
C ASP A 296 -27.70 11.20 15.76
N SER A 297 -26.87 11.80 16.61
CA SER A 297 -26.79 11.42 18.01
C SER A 297 -28.14 11.64 18.71
N PRO A 298 -28.65 10.64 19.47
CA PRO A 298 -29.89 10.81 20.21
C PRO A 298 -29.72 11.91 21.27
N GLY A 299 -30.79 12.65 21.57
CA GLY A 299 -30.74 13.71 22.58
C GLY A 299 -30.23 13.17 23.92
N ARG A 300 -29.18 13.80 24.47
CA ARG A 300 -28.45 13.36 25.68
C ARG A 300 -27.85 11.94 25.56
N GLY A 301 -27.41 11.60 24.37
CA GLY A 301 -26.63 10.40 24.09
C GLY A 301 -25.53 10.67 23.07
N ARG A 302 -24.76 9.62 22.78
CA ARG A 302 -23.62 9.63 21.88
C ARG A 302 -23.78 8.52 20.84
N LEU A 303 -23.32 8.82 19.64
CA LEU A 303 -23.30 7.93 18.49
C LEU A 303 -21.85 7.62 18.15
N ASN A 304 -21.50 6.34 18.02
CA ASN A 304 -20.19 5.91 17.56
C ASN A 304 -20.36 4.93 16.41
N CYS A 305 -19.88 5.27 15.21
CA CYS A 305 -20.08 4.49 14.01
C CYS A 305 -18.76 3.98 13.41
N THR A 306 -18.80 2.77 12.87
CA THR A 306 -17.74 2.19 12.06
C THR A 306 -18.20 2.12 10.60
N HIS A 307 -17.40 2.67 9.70
CA HIS A 307 -17.72 2.83 8.28
C HIS A 307 -16.68 2.12 7.42
N TRP A 308 -17.08 1.06 6.70
CA TRP A 308 -16.17 0.24 5.90
C TRP A 308 -16.05 0.70 4.44
N HIS A 309 -17.11 1.30 3.91
CA HIS A 309 -17.23 1.64 2.48
C HIS A 309 -17.65 3.09 2.23
N GLY A 310 -17.54 3.94 3.26
CA GLY A 310 -17.98 5.34 3.26
C GLY A 310 -18.98 5.63 4.38
N ASP A 311 -19.26 6.92 4.60
CA ASP A 311 -20.13 7.36 5.69
C ASP A 311 -21.56 6.83 5.51
N PHE A 312 -22.04 6.12 6.53
CA PHE A 312 -23.38 5.52 6.58
C PHE A 312 -23.72 4.62 5.38
N THR A 313 -22.74 3.92 4.81
CA THR A 313 -22.94 2.95 3.72
C THR A 313 -23.20 1.53 4.24
N TYR A 314 -23.56 0.60 3.35
CA TYR A 314 -23.70 -0.83 3.62
C TYR A 314 -22.63 -1.39 4.58
N ASN A 315 -23.05 -2.22 5.53
CA ASN A 315 -22.27 -2.77 6.64
C ASN A 315 -21.73 -1.74 7.66
N SER A 316 -22.10 -0.46 7.54
CA SER A 316 -21.83 0.50 8.64
C SER A 316 -22.55 0.05 9.90
N THR A 317 -21.84 0.05 11.03
CA THR A 317 -22.41 -0.29 12.33
C THR A 317 -22.30 0.90 13.27
N CYS A 318 -23.43 1.33 13.82
CA CYS A 318 -23.51 2.47 14.72
C CYS A 318 -23.97 2.04 16.10
N ALA A 319 -23.15 2.28 17.12
CA ALA A 319 -23.44 2.00 18.52
C ALA A 319 -23.93 3.26 19.26
N PHE A 320 -24.95 3.09 20.08
CA PHE A 320 -25.60 4.16 20.84
C PHE A 320 -25.34 4.02 22.33
N SER A 321 -24.93 5.12 22.95
CA SER A 321 -24.76 5.25 24.40
C SER A 321 -25.49 6.48 24.92
N CYS A 322 -25.96 6.44 26.17
CA CYS A 322 -26.64 7.57 26.81
C CYS A 322 -25.73 8.25 27.85
N GLU A 323 -25.98 9.53 28.10
CA GLU A 323 -25.31 10.26 29.17
C GLU A 323 -25.68 9.68 30.56
N THR A 324 -24.88 10.01 31.57
CA THR A 324 -25.12 9.58 32.95
C THR A 324 -26.51 10.02 33.43
N GLY A 325 -27.28 9.08 33.99
CA GLY A 325 -28.65 9.33 34.46
C GLY A 325 -29.73 9.23 33.38
N PHE A 326 -29.36 8.74 32.19
CA PHE A 326 -30.27 8.35 31.13
C PHE A 326 -30.07 6.88 30.76
N VAL A 327 -31.16 6.19 30.45
CA VAL A 327 -31.18 4.79 30.03
C VAL A 327 -31.62 4.68 28.57
N ARG A 328 -30.96 3.81 27.82
CA ARG A 328 -31.25 3.56 26.40
C ARG A 328 -32.54 2.75 26.27
N ASN A 329 -33.54 3.34 25.61
CA ASN A 329 -34.75 2.64 25.17
C ASN A 329 -34.65 2.33 23.67
N GLY A 330 -34.38 1.07 23.35
CA GLY A 330 -34.23 0.59 21.97
C GLY A 330 -32.96 -0.23 21.75
N LEU A 331 -32.59 -0.39 20.48
CA LEU A 331 -31.43 -1.20 20.07
C LEU A 331 -30.10 -0.54 20.48
N GLU A 332 -29.14 -1.38 20.83
CA GLU A 332 -27.76 -0.97 21.16
C GLU A 332 -26.97 -0.54 19.94
N THR A 333 -27.09 -1.32 18.87
CA THR A 333 -26.42 -1.10 17.60
C THR A 333 -27.42 -1.12 16.47
N LEU A 334 -27.16 -0.32 15.45
CA LEU A 334 -27.84 -0.40 14.16
C LEU A 334 -26.82 -0.74 13.07
N GLU A 335 -27.25 -1.58 12.14
CA GLU A 335 -26.44 -2.02 10.99
C GLU A 335 -27.13 -1.59 9.69
N CYS A 336 -26.36 -1.02 8.75
CA CYS A 336 -26.86 -0.61 7.45
C CYS A 336 -26.93 -1.81 6.49
N THR A 337 -28.13 -2.10 6.01
CA THR A 337 -28.43 -3.26 5.14
C THR A 337 -28.19 -2.95 3.66
N ALA A 338 -28.11 -4.00 2.83
CA ALA A 338 -27.95 -3.88 1.39
C ALA A 338 -29.13 -3.19 0.67
N LEU A 339 -30.27 -3.03 1.37
CA LEU A 339 -31.44 -2.30 0.88
C LEU A 339 -31.37 -0.78 1.17
N GLY A 340 -30.29 -0.30 1.80
CA GLY A 340 -30.16 1.10 2.19
C GLY A 340 -31.02 1.48 3.39
N GLN A 341 -31.31 0.50 4.25
CA GLN A 341 -32.10 0.70 5.48
C GLN A 341 -31.32 0.21 6.70
N TRP A 342 -31.49 0.92 7.81
CA TRP A 342 -30.99 0.45 9.10
C TRP A 342 -31.82 -0.73 9.61
N LYS A 343 -31.14 -1.71 10.20
CA LYS A 343 -31.77 -2.88 10.83
C LYS A 343 -32.42 -2.51 12.18
N GLY A 344 -33.45 -1.68 12.13
CA GLY A 344 -34.18 -1.18 13.29
C GLY A 344 -34.35 0.33 13.28
N ARG A 345 -34.81 0.88 14.40
CA ARG A 345 -35.02 2.33 14.58
C ARG A 345 -34.02 2.90 15.60
N PRO A 346 -33.58 4.16 15.44
CA PRO A 346 -32.71 4.82 16.41
C PRO A 346 -33.31 4.78 17.83
N PRO A 347 -32.54 4.39 18.85
CA PRO A 347 -33.01 4.38 20.23
C PRO A 347 -33.18 5.80 20.78
N ARG A 348 -33.93 5.92 21.88
CA ARG A 348 -34.05 7.16 22.65
C ARG A 348 -33.37 7.02 24.01
N CYS A 349 -32.77 8.10 24.50
CA CYS A 349 -32.25 8.16 25.86
C CYS A 349 -33.34 8.75 26.77
N GLU A 350 -33.87 7.93 27.66
CA GLU A 350 -34.90 8.33 28.62
C GLU A 350 -34.27 8.59 29.99
N VAL A 351 -34.74 9.61 30.70
CA VAL A 351 -34.20 9.92 32.02
C VAL A 351 -34.50 8.79 33.00
N THR A 352 -33.51 8.38 33.79
CA THR A 352 -33.71 7.35 34.81
C THR A 352 -34.71 7.84 35.86
N ARG A 353 -35.70 7.00 36.19
CA ARG A 353 -36.77 7.33 37.15
C ARG A 353 -36.55 6.63 38.49
N CYS A 354 -36.74 7.37 39.57
CA CYS A 354 -36.73 6.84 40.94
C CYS A 354 -38.17 6.50 41.41
N PRO A 355 -38.31 5.66 42.45
CA PRO A 355 -39.62 5.36 43.04
C PRO A 355 -40.36 6.65 43.43
N LYS A 356 -41.61 6.78 42.98
CA LYS A 356 -42.45 7.93 43.32
C LYS A 356 -42.66 7.99 44.83
N LEU A 357 -42.26 9.09 45.44
CA LEU A 357 -42.48 9.35 46.86
C LEU A 357 -43.90 9.88 47.05
N ARG A 358 -44.53 9.51 48.18
CA ARG A 358 -45.88 9.95 48.52
C ARG A 358 -45.83 10.91 49.70
N ASP A 359 -46.66 11.94 49.64
CA ASP A 359 -46.91 12.84 50.75
C ASP A 359 -47.88 12.15 51.72
N LEU A 360 -47.41 11.94 52.96
CA LEU A 360 -48.19 11.32 54.03
C LEU A 360 -48.00 12.14 55.31
N GLU A 361 -49.05 12.85 55.75
CA GLU A 361 -48.99 13.53 57.05
C GLU A 361 -48.57 12.53 58.15
N PRO A 362 -47.65 12.91 59.07
CA PRO A 362 -47.17 14.26 59.37
C PRO A 362 -45.91 14.73 58.59
N ILE A 363 -45.52 14.06 57.50
CA ILE A 363 -44.39 14.48 56.67
C ILE A 363 -44.82 15.55 55.65
N LEU A 364 -44.01 16.61 55.52
CA LEU A 364 -44.11 17.64 54.50
C LEU A 364 -42.93 17.47 53.53
N MET A 365 -43.21 17.18 52.26
CA MET A 365 -42.19 17.05 51.22
C MET A 365 -42.24 18.26 50.27
N ASN A 366 -41.06 18.76 49.89
CA ASN A 366 -40.92 19.74 48.82
C ASN A 366 -39.85 19.24 47.84
N CYS A 367 -40.26 18.96 46.60
CA CYS A 367 -39.39 18.42 45.57
C CYS A 367 -39.14 19.44 44.44
N SER A 368 -37.89 19.48 43.97
CA SER A 368 -37.50 20.18 42.73
C SER A 368 -37.15 19.15 41.65
N HIS A 369 -37.83 19.23 40.51
CA HIS A 369 -37.69 18.31 39.37
C HIS A 369 -37.11 19.04 38.15
N PRO A 370 -35.80 18.98 37.90
CA PRO A 370 -35.17 19.73 36.81
C PRO A 370 -35.42 19.14 35.41
N LEU A 371 -35.79 17.85 35.33
CA LEU A 371 -36.01 17.13 34.08
C LEU A 371 -37.45 16.59 34.01
N GLU A 372 -37.74 15.52 34.75
CA GLU A 372 -39.08 14.93 34.91
C GLU A 372 -39.39 14.69 36.40
N SER A 373 -40.67 14.44 36.72
CA SER A 373 -41.09 14.13 38.09
C SER A 373 -40.43 12.86 38.61
N PHE A 374 -39.75 12.98 39.76
CA PHE A 374 -39.02 11.90 40.43
C PHE A 374 -37.97 11.21 39.53
N SER A 375 -37.33 11.97 38.63
CA SER A 375 -36.24 11.47 37.76
C SER A 375 -34.85 11.87 38.25
N TYR A 376 -33.80 11.36 37.61
CA TYR A 376 -32.40 11.68 37.88
C TYR A 376 -32.18 13.19 38.10
N GLY A 377 -31.49 13.54 39.18
CA GLY A 377 -31.26 14.92 39.59
C GLY A 377 -32.40 15.56 40.38
N SER A 378 -33.57 14.90 40.52
CA SER A 378 -34.63 15.35 41.42
C SER A 378 -34.15 15.41 42.87
N VAL A 379 -34.49 16.48 43.58
CA VAL A 379 -34.14 16.67 44.98
C VAL A 379 -35.40 16.93 45.79
N CYS A 380 -35.64 16.11 46.81
CA CYS A 380 -36.76 16.27 47.73
C CYS A 380 -36.24 16.63 49.13
N ARG A 381 -36.84 17.64 49.76
CA ARG A 381 -36.54 18.09 51.11
C ARG A 381 -37.73 17.80 52.02
N PHE A 382 -37.45 17.24 53.19
CA PHE A 382 -38.47 16.82 54.15
C PHE A 382 -38.46 17.69 55.40
N ARG A 383 -39.67 17.95 55.92
CA ARG A 383 -39.92 18.58 57.21
C ARG A 383 -41.09 17.85 57.89
N CYS A 384 -41.20 17.96 59.20
CA CYS A 384 -42.34 17.44 59.94
C CYS A 384 -43.29 18.57 60.33
N THR A 385 -44.58 18.26 60.45
CA THR A 385 -45.57 19.18 61.03
C THR A 385 -45.26 19.47 62.50
N GLN A 386 -45.88 20.51 63.05
CA GLN A 386 -45.66 20.94 64.42
C GLN A 386 -45.94 19.81 65.42
N GLY A 387 -45.02 19.61 66.38
CA GLY A 387 -45.13 18.54 67.39
C GLY A 387 -44.30 17.29 67.08
N TYR A 388 -43.75 17.18 65.87
CA TYR A 388 -42.91 16.05 65.44
C TYR A 388 -41.48 16.52 65.12
N PHE A 389 -40.50 15.62 65.25
CA PHE A 389 -39.13 15.82 64.78
C PHE A 389 -38.79 14.80 63.68
N LEU A 390 -37.92 15.20 62.75
CA LEU A 390 -37.51 14.36 61.63
C LEU A 390 -36.46 13.34 62.09
N ASN A 391 -36.73 12.05 61.87
CA ASN A 391 -35.78 10.96 62.06
C ASN A 391 -35.31 10.45 60.69
N GLY A 392 -34.04 10.73 60.37
CA GLY A 392 -33.41 10.42 59.08
C GLY A 392 -32.87 11.65 58.37
N THR A 393 -32.54 11.53 57.09
CA THR A 393 -31.98 12.63 56.29
C THR A 393 -33.06 13.61 55.84
N SER A 394 -32.77 14.91 55.93
CA SER A 394 -33.69 15.98 55.55
C SER A 394 -33.76 16.25 54.05
N ARG A 395 -32.91 15.59 53.26
CA ARG A 395 -32.79 15.76 51.81
C ARG A 395 -32.42 14.44 51.16
N VAL A 396 -33.15 14.07 50.11
CA VAL A 396 -32.81 12.94 49.23
C VAL A 396 -32.67 13.42 47.79
N GLN A 397 -31.82 12.75 47.03
CA GLN A 397 -31.58 13.03 45.61
C GLN A 397 -31.68 11.74 44.78
N CYS A 398 -32.34 11.82 43.63
CA CYS A 398 -32.44 10.70 42.70
C CYS A 398 -31.11 10.50 41.95
N GLN A 399 -30.52 9.32 42.11
CA GLN A 399 -29.21 8.94 41.59
C GLN A 399 -29.30 8.29 40.19
N PRO A 400 -28.18 8.17 39.45
CA PRO A 400 -28.18 7.63 38.09
C PRO A 400 -28.66 6.18 37.96
N ASP A 401 -28.56 5.41 39.04
CA ASP A 401 -28.95 4.00 39.15
C ASP A 401 -30.46 3.81 39.39
N GLY A 402 -31.22 4.90 39.53
CA GLY A 402 -32.67 4.86 39.76
C GLY A 402 -33.06 4.72 41.23
N HIS A 403 -32.11 4.87 42.16
CA HIS A 403 -32.40 4.88 43.59
C HIS A 403 -32.29 6.28 44.18
N TRP A 404 -33.00 6.49 45.29
CA TRP A 404 -32.81 7.69 46.11
C TRP A 404 -31.53 7.53 46.93
N SER A 405 -30.80 8.62 47.12
CA SER A 405 -29.55 8.67 47.89
C SER A 405 -29.68 8.17 49.33
N ASP A 406 -30.90 8.17 49.87
CA ASP A 406 -31.24 7.63 51.19
C ASP A 406 -32.71 7.21 51.22
N LYS A 407 -33.10 6.44 52.23
CA LYS A 407 -34.50 6.04 52.49
C LYS A 407 -35.31 7.23 52.97
N MET A 408 -36.63 7.16 52.77
CA MET A 408 -37.56 8.20 53.22
C MET A 408 -37.52 8.33 54.76
N PRO A 409 -37.33 9.54 55.32
CA PRO A 409 -37.28 9.75 56.77
C PRO A 409 -38.67 9.61 57.41
N ALA A 410 -38.71 9.36 58.72
CA ALA A 410 -39.94 9.25 59.49
C ALA A 410 -40.10 10.44 60.45
N CYS A 411 -41.32 10.88 60.70
CA CYS A 411 -41.61 11.92 61.70
C CYS A 411 -42.01 11.25 63.02
N GLN A 412 -41.28 11.55 64.10
CA GLN A 412 -41.52 11.02 65.44
C GLN A 412 -42.11 12.10 66.34
N GLY A 413 -43.18 11.77 67.07
CA GLY A 413 -43.85 12.72 67.95
C GLY A 413 -43.01 13.06 69.19
N LYS A 414 -43.10 14.29 69.66
CA LYS A 414 -42.59 14.65 70.99
C LYS A 414 -43.54 14.05 72.04
N LEU A 415 -43.03 13.21 72.95
CA LEU A 415 -43.78 12.82 74.15
C LEU A 415 -44.11 14.10 74.95
N PHE A 416 -45.37 14.49 75.01
CA PHE A 416 -45.84 15.46 75.99
C PHE A 416 -45.84 14.77 77.36
N CYS A 417 -44.91 15.15 78.23
CA CYS A 417 -44.98 14.77 79.63
C CYS A 417 -46.17 15.52 80.25
N HIS A 418 -47.34 14.89 80.28
CA HIS A 418 -48.47 15.39 81.06
C HIS A 418 -48.11 15.28 82.54
N VAL A 419 -47.76 16.43 83.14
CA VAL A 419 -47.89 16.61 84.58
C VAL A 419 -49.37 16.42 84.89
N LEU A 420 -49.74 15.35 85.61
CA LEU A 420 -51.05 15.23 86.23
C LEU A 420 -51.13 16.25 87.36
N ALA A 421 -51.48 17.49 87.02
CA ALA A 421 -51.90 18.51 87.96
C ALA A 421 -53.31 18.98 87.59
N SER A 422 -54.27 18.61 88.44
CA SER A 422 -55.37 19.44 88.96
C SER A 422 -56.73 18.75 88.95
N MET A 423 -57.33 18.61 90.14
CA MET A 423 -58.73 18.98 90.41
C MET A 423 -58.86 19.43 91.87
N TRP A 424 -58.90 20.75 92.08
CA TRP A 424 -59.63 21.45 93.16
C TRP A 424 -60.76 22.20 92.41
N SER A 425 -62.05 22.09 92.72
CA SER A 425 -62.84 22.72 93.81
C SER A 425 -64.32 22.38 93.52
N SER A 426 -65.34 22.36 94.38
CA SER A 426 -65.67 23.11 95.60
C SER A 426 -66.97 22.55 96.24
N ALA A 427 -67.02 22.40 97.58
CA ALA A 427 -68.20 22.68 98.42
C ALA A 427 -67.81 22.60 99.91
N PHE A 428 -68.13 23.66 100.67
CA PHE A 428 -68.00 23.84 102.13
C PHE A 428 -68.90 22.87 102.95
N PRO A 429 -68.84 22.78 104.32
CA PRO A 429 -67.99 23.53 105.28
C PRO A 429 -67.35 22.71 106.45
N LEU A 430 -66.49 23.42 107.21
CA LEU A 430 -66.15 23.31 108.65
C LEU A 430 -65.35 22.07 109.14
N GLN A 431 -64.06 22.24 109.42
CA GLN A 431 -63.47 22.47 110.78
C GLN A 431 -62.01 21.94 110.95
N TRP A 432 -61.18 22.79 111.58
CA TRP A 432 -59.95 22.58 112.39
C TRP A 432 -58.63 21.99 111.79
N LEU A 433 -57.54 22.79 111.91
CA LEU A 433 -56.11 22.53 112.25
C LEU A 433 -55.40 21.31 111.57
N THR A 434 -54.15 21.31 111.09
CA THR A 434 -52.89 22.00 111.42
C THR A 434 -51.80 21.55 110.42
N GLN A 435 -50.87 22.46 110.08
CA GLN A 435 -49.45 22.30 109.66
C GLN A 435 -48.91 20.93 109.16
N ALA A 436 -48.22 20.92 108.01
CA ALA A 436 -46.75 20.80 107.92
C ALA A 436 -46.17 20.77 106.47
N ARG A 437 -45.14 21.62 106.26
CA ARG A 437 -43.94 21.58 105.37
C ARG A 437 -43.87 20.44 104.33
N GLY A 438 -43.57 20.62 103.04
CA GLY A 438 -42.72 21.59 102.37
C GLY A 438 -41.32 21.00 102.11
N THR A 439 -41.03 20.53 100.88
CA THR A 439 -39.67 20.42 100.33
C THR A 439 -39.67 20.33 98.80
N ARG A 440 -38.58 20.87 98.23
CA ARG A 440 -38.31 21.26 96.84
C ARG A 440 -38.05 20.11 95.87
N SER A 441 -38.32 20.45 94.62
CA SER A 441 -37.95 19.88 93.33
C SER A 441 -36.44 19.69 93.08
N THR A 442 -36.07 18.57 92.45
CA THR A 442 -35.02 18.41 91.43
C THR A 442 -35.27 17.11 90.66
N CYS A 443 -35.33 17.15 89.33
CA CYS A 443 -35.22 15.94 88.49
C CYS A 443 -34.02 16.09 87.57
N ASP A 444 -33.03 15.24 87.82
CA ASP A 444 -31.82 15.06 87.04
C ASP A 444 -32.07 14.31 85.72
N THR A 445 -31.17 14.59 84.77
CA THR A 445 -30.94 13.90 83.51
C THR A 445 -30.75 12.39 83.68
N LEU A 446 -31.40 11.58 82.83
CA LEU A 446 -31.09 10.17 82.68
C LEU A 446 -30.65 9.86 81.25
N GLU A 447 -29.39 9.45 81.15
CA GLU A 447 -28.76 8.79 80.01
C GLU A 447 -29.48 7.48 79.67
N THR A 448 -29.74 7.25 78.38
CA THR A 448 -30.11 5.93 77.87
C THR A 448 -28.89 5.27 77.25
N ASN A 449 -28.28 4.33 77.97
CA ASN A 449 -27.33 3.37 77.41
C ASN A 449 -27.84 1.93 77.62
N LYS A 450 -27.98 1.23 76.49
CA LYS A 450 -27.81 -0.21 76.26
C LYS A 450 -28.62 -1.20 77.13
N PHE A 451 -29.58 -1.85 76.49
CA PHE A 451 -29.86 -3.27 76.72
C PHE A 451 -29.61 -4.06 75.44
N ILE A 452 -28.58 -4.91 75.50
CA ILE A 452 -28.32 -6.07 74.65
C ILE A 452 -29.05 -7.23 75.31
N TRP A 453 -29.74 -8.08 74.54
CA TRP A 453 -29.94 -9.48 74.90
C TRP A 453 -29.64 -10.37 73.71
N ALA A 454 -29.05 -11.52 74.06
CA ALA A 454 -28.55 -12.60 73.21
C ALA A 454 -29.62 -13.34 72.42
#